data_AF-A0A7R9FRX5-F1
#
_entry.id   AF-A0A7R9FRX5-F1
#
_cell.length_a   1.000
_cell.length_b   1.000
_cell.length_c   1.000
_cell.angle_alpha   90.00
_cell.angle_beta   90.00
_cell.angle_gamma   90.00
#
_symmetry.space_group_name_H-M   'P 1'
#
loop_
_entity.id
_entity.type
_entity.pdbx_description
1 polymer ?
#
loop_
_entity_poly.entity_id
_entity_poly.type
_entity_poly.pdbx_seq_one_letter_code
_entity_poly.pdbx_strand_id
1 'polypeptide(L)'
;MHENVVVPNQKTYYWYHRQFRRVPTIDECYTDDLLCIFEAQEQFRRDKFVENNILAILRQRMEECRFANGPDADENCVKVTQDFKEAEENWYIKYGDLGYAGDVRKAFAKQKHRMVWERRHGPVGTGMRSKEELEARRKAESDGSES
;
A
#
# COMPACT_ATOMS: atom_id res chain seq x y z
N MET A 1 -34.13 25.37 5.82
CA MET A 1 -33.59 25.14 4.46
C MET A 1 -33.73 23.67 4.05
N HIS A 2 -33.38 22.70 4.91
CA HIS A 2 -33.58 21.27 4.63
C HIS A 2 -35.03 20.90 4.28
N GLU A 3 -35.99 21.21 5.16
CA GLU A 3 -37.41 20.87 4.98
C GLU A 3 -38.06 21.60 3.80
N ASN A 4 -37.75 22.89 3.62
CA ASN A 4 -38.44 23.73 2.63
C ASN A 4 -37.81 23.68 1.22
N VAL A 5 -36.55 23.24 1.08
CA VAL A 5 -35.81 23.30 -0.20
C VAL A 5 -35.27 21.93 -0.62
N VAL A 6 -34.72 21.15 0.31
CA VAL A 6 -34.04 19.88 -0.01
C VAL A 6 -35.04 18.75 -0.16
N VAL A 7 -35.89 18.53 0.86
CA VAL A 7 -36.90 17.46 0.87
C VAL A 7 -37.83 17.52 -0.36
N PRO A 8 -38.45 18.65 -0.72
CA PRO A 8 -39.36 18.71 -1.87
C PRO A 8 -38.65 18.55 -3.22
N ASN A 9 -37.35 18.83 -3.32
CA ASN A 9 -36.57 18.69 -4.56
C ASN A 9 -35.80 17.36 -4.65
N GLN A 10 -35.81 16.52 -3.60
CA GLN A 10 -35.06 15.28 -3.56
C GLN A 10 -35.78 14.19 -4.37
N LYS A 11 -35.27 13.92 -5.57
CA LYS A 11 -35.72 12.78 -6.39
C LYS A 11 -35.03 11.51 -5.88
N THR A 12 -35.80 10.45 -5.64
CA THR A 12 -35.26 9.14 -5.31
C THR A 12 -34.84 8.42 -6.59
N TYR A 13 -33.53 8.16 -6.73
CA TYR A 13 -32.98 7.32 -7.79
C TYR A 13 -32.01 6.32 -7.18
N TYR A 14 -32.06 5.08 -7.67
CA TYR A 14 -31.18 4.02 -7.19
C TYR A 14 -29.85 4.08 -7.93
N TRP A 15 -28.75 3.97 -7.19
CA TRP A 15 -27.40 3.86 -7.73
C TRP A 15 -26.67 2.71 -7.03
N TYR A 16 -25.77 2.04 -7.75
CA TYR A 16 -25.03 0.88 -7.24
C TYR A 16 -23.54 1.10 -7.40
N HIS A 17 -22.78 0.57 -6.45
CA HIS A 17 -21.32 0.53 -6.56
C HIS A 17 -20.92 -0.51 -7.61
N ARG A 18 -20.08 -0.09 -8.56
CA ARG A 18 -19.51 -1.00 -9.55
C ARG A 18 -18.54 -1.96 -8.88
N GLN A 19 -18.73 -3.26 -9.10
CA GLN A 19 -17.82 -4.30 -8.63
C GLN A 19 -17.00 -4.84 -9.80
N PHE A 20 -15.68 -4.84 -9.65
CA PHE A 20 -14.76 -5.43 -10.62
C PHE A 20 -14.30 -6.80 -10.10
N ARG A 21 -14.40 -7.82 -10.94
CA ARG A 21 -13.82 -9.15 -10.64
C ARG A 21 -12.30 -9.07 -10.78
N ARG A 22 -11.60 -9.94 -10.04
CA ARG A 22 -10.15 -10.10 -10.18
C ARG A 22 -9.83 -10.80 -11.50
N VAL A 23 -8.75 -10.34 -12.13
CA VAL A 23 -8.12 -10.87 -13.34
C VAL A 23 -6.80 -11.53 -12.90
N PRO A 24 -6.27 -12.51 -13.67
CA PRO A 24 -4.91 -13.01 -13.46
C PRO A 24 -3.88 -11.87 -13.37
N THR A 25 -2.89 -12.05 -12.49
CA THR A 25 -1.80 -11.09 -12.30
C THR A 25 -0.71 -11.27 -13.34
N ILE A 26 0.20 -10.29 -13.45
CA ILE A 26 1.22 -10.25 -14.52
C ILE A 26 2.20 -11.43 -14.51
N ASP A 27 2.35 -12.11 -13.38
CA ASP A 27 3.19 -13.27 -13.20
C ASP A 27 2.60 -14.56 -13.80
N GLU A 28 1.27 -14.62 -13.95
CA GLU A 28 0.56 -15.74 -14.57
C GLU A 28 0.44 -15.59 -16.09
N CYS A 29 0.53 -14.36 -16.61
CA CYS A 29 0.44 -14.07 -18.04
C CYS A 29 1.70 -14.54 -18.81
N TYR A 30 1.48 -15.03 -20.03
CA TYR A 30 2.56 -15.25 -21.00
C TYR A 30 3.15 -13.92 -21.50
N THR A 31 4.38 -13.95 -21.99
CA THR A 31 5.11 -12.74 -22.42
C THR A 31 4.55 -12.09 -23.69
N ASP A 32 3.91 -12.90 -24.53
CA ASP A 32 3.36 -12.56 -25.84
C ASP A 32 1.83 -12.31 -25.82
N ASP A 33 1.13 -12.70 -24.74
CA ASP A 33 -0.31 -12.47 -24.59
C ASP A 33 -0.62 -11.02 -24.19
N LEU A 34 -0.79 -10.17 -25.20
CA LEU A 34 -1.10 -8.76 -25.02
C LEU A 34 -2.44 -8.50 -24.30
N LEU A 35 -3.41 -9.42 -24.40
CA LEU A 35 -4.72 -9.25 -23.78
C LEU A 35 -4.63 -9.48 -22.27
N CYS A 36 -4.00 -10.57 -21.84
CA CYS A 36 -3.76 -10.85 -20.42
C CYS A 36 -2.98 -9.71 -19.76
N ILE A 37 -1.93 -9.23 -20.43
CA ILE A 37 -1.10 -8.12 -19.95
C ILE A 37 -1.90 -6.82 -19.85
N PHE A 38 -2.78 -6.54 -20.82
CA PHE A 38 -3.64 -5.36 -20.79
C PHE A 38 -4.64 -5.40 -19.63
N GLU A 39 -5.31 -6.54 -19.41
CA GLU A 39 -6.27 -6.68 -18.32
C GLU A 39 -5.60 -6.58 -16.95
N ALA A 40 -4.43 -7.20 -16.79
CA ALA A 40 -3.61 -7.10 -15.58
C ALA A 40 -3.14 -5.65 -15.31
N GLN A 41 -2.75 -4.92 -16.36
CA GLN A 41 -2.37 -3.52 -16.25
C GLN A 41 -3.55 -2.62 -15.86
N GLU A 42 -4.74 -2.89 -16.40
CA GLU A 42 -5.95 -2.18 -16.03
C GLU A 42 -6.37 -2.46 -14.58
N GLN A 43 -6.21 -3.70 -14.10
CA GLN A 43 -6.40 -3.99 -12.69
C GLN A 43 -5.38 -3.25 -11.81
N PHE A 44 -4.10 -3.27 -12.18
CA PHE A 44 -3.05 -2.55 -11.46
C PHE A 44 -3.31 -1.04 -11.34
N ARG A 45 -3.81 -0.40 -12.41
CA ARG A 45 -4.20 1.01 -12.41
C ARG A 45 -5.37 1.29 -11.46
N ARG A 46 -6.38 0.42 -11.45
CA ARG A 46 -7.54 0.55 -10.54
C ARG A 46 -7.12 0.38 -9.10
N ASP A 47 -6.30 -0.64 -8.80
CA ASP A 47 -5.80 -0.88 -7.45
C ASP A 47 -4.93 0.30 -6.97
N LYS A 48 -4.09 0.86 -7.84
CA LYS A 48 -3.34 2.09 -7.53
C LYS A 48 -4.26 3.28 -7.22
N PHE A 49 -5.35 3.45 -7.99
CA PHE A 49 -6.32 4.50 -7.72
C PHE A 49 -7.00 4.30 -6.36
N VAL A 50 -7.37 3.07 -6.01
CA VAL A 50 -7.94 2.76 -4.70
C VAL A 50 -6.93 3.04 -3.58
N GLU A 51 -5.68 2.61 -3.72
CA GLU A 51 -4.62 2.83 -2.72
C GLU A 51 -4.29 4.32 -2.54
N ASN A 52 -4.35 5.14 -3.60
CA ASN A 52 -4.24 6.59 -3.49
C ASN A 52 -5.36 7.19 -2.62
N ASN A 53 -6.59 6.70 -2.78
CA ASN A 53 -7.73 7.17 -1.98
C ASN A 53 -7.63 6.69 -0.53
N ILE A 54 -7.09 5.50 -0.27
CA ILE A 54 -6.78 5.03 1.09
C ILE A 54 -5.82 5.99 1.78
N LEU A 55 -4.73 6.39 1.12
CA LEU A 55 -3.81 7.39 1.67
C LEU A 55 -4.48 8.74 1.92
N ALA A 56 -5.35 9.19 1.02
CA ALA A 56 -6.08 10.44 1.20
C ALA A 56 -6.96 10.40 2.45
N ILE A 57 -7.68 9.29 2.69
CA ILE A 57 -8.50 9.10 3.89
C ILE A 57 -7.64 9.08 5.17
N LEU A 58 -6.52 8.36 5.16
CA LEU A 58 -5.62 8.29 6.33
C LEU A 58 -4.99 9.66 6.63
N ARG A 59 -4.61 10.41 5.58
CA ARG A 59 -4.12 11.79 5.73
C ARG A 59 -5.18 12.68 6.35
N GLN A 60 -6.41 12.63 5.84
CA GLN A 60 -7.52 13.41 6.38
C GLN A 60 -7.74 13.10 7.87
N ARG A 61 -7.73 11.81 8.27
CA ARG A 61 -7.87 11.42 9.69
C ARG A 61 -6.75 11.98 10.56
N MET A 62 -5.51 11.97 10.06
CA MET A 62 -4.37 12.53 10.77
C MET A 62 -4.53 14.05 10.96
N GLU A 63 -4.95 14.76 9.90
CA GLU A 63 -5.20 16.20 9.93
C GLU A 63 -6.37 16.56 10.86
N GLU A 64 -7.47 15.81 10.82
CA GLU A 64 -8.62 15.97 11.71
C GLU A 64 -8.22 15.77 13.18
N CYS A 65 -7.42 14.73 13.47
CA CYS A 65 -6.93 14.48 14.83
C CYS A 65 -6.04 15.64 15.33
N ARG A 66 -5.12 16.11 14.47
CA ARG A 66 -4.24 17.24 14.81
C ARG A 66 -5.02 18.52 15.03
N PHE A 67 -6.01 18.79 14.19
CA PHE A 67 -6.87 19.96 14.33
C PHE A 67 -7.68 19.92 15.63
N ALA A 68 -8.22 18.74 16.00
CA ALA A 68 -9.01 18.57 17.21
C ALA A 68 -8.19 18.71 18.51
N ASN A 69 -6.93 18.25 18.52
CA ASN A 69 -6.08 18.26 19.72
C ASN A 69 -5.13 19.47 19.81
N GLY A 70 -4.93 20.22 18.71
CA GLY A 70 -4.09 21.43 18.69
C GLY A 70 -2.67 21.17 19.18
N PRO A 71 -2.21 21.81 20.28
CA PRO A 71 -0.84 21.68 20.78
C PRO A 71 -0.52 20.27 21.34
N ASP A 72 -1.50 19.54 21.84
CA ASP A 72 -1.30 18.20 22.44
C ASP A 72 -1.42 17.07 21.39
N ALA A 73 -1.44 17.43 20.10
CA ALA A 73 -1.63 16.48 19.01
C ALA A 73 -0.50 15.45 18.91
N ASP A 74 0.72 15.80 19.32
CA ASP A 74 1.87 14.90 19.19
C ASP A 74 1.75 13.67 20.11
N GLU A 75 1.11 13.80 21.27
CA GLU A 75 0.87 12.68 22.20
C GLU A 75 -0.45 11.96 21.90
N ASN A 76 -1.51 12.71 21.58
CA ASN A 76 -2.86 12.14 21.40
C ASN A 76 -3.07 11.49 20.03
N CYS A 77 -2.33 11.91 18.99
CA CYS A 77 -2.51 11.44 17.61
C CYS A 77 -1.43 10.45 17.14
N VAL A 78 -0.64 9.85 18.05
CA VAL A 78 0.47 8.95 17.71
C VAL A 78 0.01 7.82 16.80
N LYS A 79 -1.07 7.12 17.16
CA LYS A 79 -1.57 5.97 16.41
C LYS A 79 -1.99 6.34 14.98
N VAL A 80 -2.80 7.38 14.82
CA VAL A 80 -3.30 7.80 13.50
C VAL A 80 -2.14 8.28 12.61
N THR A 81 -1.14 8.93 13.22
CA THR A 81 0.07 9.35 12.53
C THR A 81 0.91 8.14 12.09
N GLN A 82 1.03 7.12 12.94
CA GLN A 82 1.73 5.88 12.61
C GLN A 82 1.04 5.11 11.49
N ASP A 83 -0.29 4.94 11.57
CA ASP A 83 -1.09 4.28 10.54
C ASP A 83 -0.90 4.97 9.17
N PHE A 84 -0.88 6.31 9.14
CA PHE A 84 -0.63 7.06 7.92
C PHE A 84 0.79 6.85 7.39
N LYS A 85 1.81 6.95 8.24
CA LYS A 85 3.22 6.78 7.85
C LYS A 85 3.50 5.37 7.31
N GLU A 86 2.97 4.34 7.98
CA GLU A 86 3.11 2.96 7.52
C GLU A 86 2.44 2.75 6.17
N ALA A 87 1.22 3.28 5.99
CA ALA A 87 0.54 3.21 4.70
C ALA A 87 1.30 3.96 3.59
N GLU A 88 1.85 5.13 3.89
CA GLU A 88 2.65 5.93 2.95
C GLU A 88 3.92 5.19 2.54
N GLU A 89 4.63 4.58 3.49
CA GLU A 89 5.82 3.77 3.21
C GLU A 89 5.47 2.57 2.33
N ASN A 90 4.42 1.83 2.67
CA ASN A 90 3.96 0.67 1.89
C ASN A 90 3.56 1.06 0.45
N TRP A 91 2.89 2.19 0.29
CA TRP A 91 2.53 2.72 -1.02
C TRP A 91 3.78 3.12 -1.82
N TYR A 92 4.76 3.77 -1.20
CA TYR A 92 6.01 4.18 -1.87
C TYR A 92 6.88 2.97 -2.22
N ILE A 93 6.95 1.95 -1.38
CA ILE A 93 7.62 0.68 -1.69
C ILE A 93 7.03 0.07 -2.97
N LYS A 94 5.71 0.11 -3.15
CA LYS A 94 5.04 -0.46 -4.33
C LYS A 94 5.14 0.43 -5.57
N TYR A 95 4.84 1.72 -5.45
CA TYR A 95 4.66 2.62 -6.60
C TYR A 95 5.73 3.70 -6.78
N GLY A 96 6.58 3.91 -5.78
CA GLY A 96 7.69 4.85 -5.85
C GLY A 96 8.66 4.50 -6.98
N ASP A 97 9.29 5.52 -7.56
CA ASP A 97 10.35 5.42 -8.56
C ASP A 97 10.04 4.59 -9.83
N LEU A 98 8.75 4.34 -10.12
CA LEU A 98 8.33 3.67 -11.37
C LEU A 98 8.43 4.57 -12.62
N GLY A 99 8.68 5.87 -12.41
CA GLY A 99 8.69 6.91 -13.45
C GLY A 99 7.29 7.28 -13.94
N TYR A 100 7.22 8.20 -14.91
CA TYR A 100 5.97 8.70 -15.49
C TYR A 100 5.12 7.58 -16.13
N ALA A 101 5.75 6.72 -16.92
CA ALA A 101 5.13 5.53 -17.50
C ALA A 101 5.25 4.32 -16.55
N GLY A 102 4.74 4.45 -15.33
CA GLY A 102 4.67 3.36 -14.37
C GLY A 102 3.73 2.25 -14.87
N ASP A 103 4.27 1.04 -15.02
CA ASP A 103 3.57 -0.11 -15.60
C ASP A 103 3.61 -1.31 -14.64
N VAL A 104 2.65 -2.23 -14.76
CA VAL A 104 2.58 -3.44 -13.93
C VAL A 104 3.85 -4.28 -14.05
N ARG A 105 4.46 -4.32 -15.24
CA ARG A 105 5.75 -5.00 -15.49
C ARG A 105 6.90 -4.38 -14.68
N LYS A 106 6.94 -3.05 -14.57
CA LYS A 106 7.98 -2.34 -13.80
C LYS A 106 7.77 -2.55 -12.30
N ALA A 107 6.53 -2.50 -11.84
CA ALA A 107 6.20 -2.80 -10.44
C ALA A 107 6.61 -4.23 -10.07
N PHE A 108 6.34 -5.19 -10.95
CA PHE A 108 6.76 -6.57 -10.77
C PHE A 108 8.29 -6.74 -10.78
N ALA A 109 9.00 -6.03 -11.66
CA ALA A 109 10.47 -6.02 -11.65
C ALA A 109 11.04 -5.42 -10.35
N LYS A 110 10.43 -4.35 -9.83
CA LYS A 110 10.77 -3.75 -8.52
C LYS A 110 10.57 -4.76 -7.38
N GLN A 111 9.43 -5.46 -7.37
CA GLN A 111 9.14 -6.50 -6.40
C GLN A 111 10.18 -7.62 -6.45
N LYS A 112 10.52 -8.12 -7.66
CA LYS A 112 11.58 -9.13 -7.85
C LYS A 112 12.93 -8.64 -7.33
N HIS A 113 13.29 -7.40 -7.62
CA HIS A 113 14.54 -6.81 -7.14
C HIS A 113 14.59 -6.82 -5.60
N ARG A 114 13.52 -6.40 -4.93
CA ARG A 114 13.39 -6.45 -3.46
C ARG A 114 13.56 -7.87 -2.94
N MET A 115 12.86 -8.86 -3.51
CA MET A 115 12.96 -10.26 -3.08
C MET A 115 14.36 -10.84 -3.28
N VAL A 116 15.03 -10.53 -4.39
CA VAL A 116 16.42 -10.95 -4.63
C VAL A 116 17.38 -10.32 -3.62
N TRP A 117 17.16 -9.05 -3.27
CA TRP A 117 17.94 -8.36 -2.25
C TRP A 117 17.72 -8.96 -0.86
N GLU A 118 16.47 -9.21 -0.46
CA GLU A 118 16.12 -9.85 0.81
C GLU A 118 16.72 -11.25 0.93
N ARG A 119 16.80 -11.99 -0.17
CA ARG A 119 17.47 -13.30 -0.20
C ARG A 119 18.98 -13.21 0.07
N ARG A 120 19.62 -12.09 -0.30
CA ARG A 120 21.08 -11.89 -0.15
C ARG A 120 21.43 -11.27 1.20
N HIS A 121 20.71 -10.24 1.61
CA HIS A 121 21.06 -9.39 2.75
C HIS A 121 19.98 -9.34 3.83
N GLY A 122 18.76 -9.78 3.53
CA GLY A 122 17.61 -9.66 4.40
C GLY A 122 17.48 -10.77 5.43
N PRO A 123 16.38 -10.76 6.22
CA PRO A 123 16.12 -11.72 7.29
C PRO A 123 15.75 -13.12 6.77
N VAL A 124 15.17 -13.21 5.58
CA VAL A 124 14.61 -14.45 5.01
C VAL A 124 15.67 -15.28 4.29
N GLY A 125 16.79 -14.67 3.88
CA GLY A 125 17.79 -15.31 3.02
C GLY A 125 19.09 -15.69 3.74
N THR A 126 19.61 -16.87 3.44
CA THR A 126 20.94 -17.36 3.89
C THR A 126 22.06 -17.05 2.89
N GLY A 127 21.79 -16.30 1.81
CA GLY A 127 22.54 -16.41 0.57
C GLY A 127 23.95 -15.81 0.52
N MET A 128 24.29 -14.82 1.36
CA MET A 128 25.62 -14.18 1.37
C MET A 128 26.20 -13.97 2.78
N ARG A 129 25.46 -14.35 3.83
CA ARG A 129 25.90 -14.21 5.22
C ARG A 129 26.66 -15.45 5.65
N SER A 130 27.75 -15.27 6.37
CA SER A 130 28.47 -16.38 7.00
C SER A 130 27.57 -17.08 8.03
N LYS A 131 27.83 -18.36 8.31
CA LYS A 131 27.11 -19.09 9.38
C LYS A 131 27.23 -18.38 10.73
N GLU A 132 28.39 -17.78 10.99
CA GLU A 132 28.70 -17.03 12.21
C GLU A 132 27.82 -15.77 12.36
N GLU A 133 27.62 -15.01 11.28
CA GLU A 133 26.73 -13.84 11.28
C GLU A 133 25.25 -14.22 11.48
N LEU A 134 24.84 -15.37 10.95
CA LEU A 134 23.48 -15.89 11.14
C LEU A 134 23.25 -16.35 12.59
N GLU A 135 24.24 -17.00 13.19
CA GLU A 135 24.21 -17.43 14.59
C GLU A 135 24.24 -16.24 15.56
N ALA A 136 25.08 -15.24 15.31
CA ALA A 136 25.13 -14.02 16.10
C ALA A 136 23.78 -13.27 16.09
N ARG A 137 23.09 -13.23 14.95
CA ARG A 137 21.79 -12.56 14.84
C ARG A 137 20.65 -13.33 15.47
N ARG A 138 20.63 -14.67 15.37
CA ARG A 138 19.68 -15.52 16.11
C ARG A 138 19.81 -15.33 17.61
N LYS A 139 21.03 -15.15 18.10
CA LYS A 139 21.32 -14.84 19.51
C LYS A 139 20.80 -13.45 19.91
N ALA A 140 20.97 -12.45 19.05
CA ALA A 140 20.42 -11.11 19.27
C ALA A 140 18.87 -11.08 19.22
N GLU A 141 18.24 -11.88 18.37
CA GLU A 141 16.78 -12.01 18.29
C GLU A 141 16.19 -12.77 19.50
N SER A 142 16.93 -13.71 20.12
CA SER A 142 16.50 -14.34 21.38
C SER A 142 16.59 -13.40 22.57
N ASP A 143 17.67 -12.61 22.65
CA ASP A 143 17.93 -11.72 23.79
C ASP A 143 17.02 -10.48 23.78
N GLY A 144 16.49 -10.08 22.61
CA GLY A 144 15.53 -8.97 22.47
C GLY A 144 14.06 -9.32 22.75
N SER A 145 13.76 -10.57 23.13
CA SER A 145 12.41 -11.03 23.48
C SER A 145 12.13 -11.05 24.99
N GLU A 146 13.13 -10.68 25.79
CA GLU A 146 13.09 -10.71 27.26
C GLU A 146 13.09 -9.30 27.88
N SER A 147 12.50 -8.31 27.19
CA SER A 147 12.35 -6.92 27.65
C SER A 147 10.95 -6.39 27.38
#